data_AF-A0AAX4JDE8-F1
#
_entry.id   AF-A0AAX4JDE8-F1
#
_cell.length_a   1.000
_cell.length_b   1.000
_cell.length_c   1.000
_cell.angle_alpha   90.00
_cell.angle_beta   90.00
_cell.angle_gamma   90.00
#
_symmetry.space_group_name_H-M   'P 1'
#
loop_
_entity.id
_entity.type
_entity.pdbx_description
1 polymer ?
#
loop_
_entity_poly.entity_id
_entity_poly.type
_entity_poly.pdbx_seq_one_letter_code
_entity_poly.pdbx_strand_id
1 'polypeptide(L)'
;MNNELSKYSKNSDDDQKKIRKDYAASRNILNVYTKEQLSKISNIDLYLMMDLDNYRNKEIPPSILAHVTRVKKRQYHPDVSKGAREAFLLVELANKILGDKRLRNIYDSSFFHVEMPEDRIYQAEEFKEVFGKIFKEYSRFTNNAPSLDDDATKFYDFWRNYKSNRVYIPIDEYINLSPDDRLNYTRQHAEYLTKLKNEDIKKLKEIVQICYKRDPRLRSISDQIRDLRIEKENEWSVLEINTLKRLLILFGKTKKNKFEIITDKLINTSKIKRSVKEVIKKSEELKK
;
A
#
# COMPACT_ATOMS: atom_id res chain seq x y z
N MET A 1 -4.87 48.85 33.00
CA MET A 1 -4.78 48.06 31.75
C MET A 1 -4.06 46.71 31.94
N ASN A 2 -4.20 46.00 33.08
CA ASN A 2 -3.48 44.72 33.31
C ASN A 2 -4.35 43.55 33.81
N ASN A 3 -5.69 43.63 33.73
CA ASN A 3 -6.57 42.60 34.31
C ASN A 3 -7.44 41.81 33.31
N GLU A 4 -7.23 41.97 32.01
CA GLU A 4 -8.02 41.21 31.00
C GLU A 4 -7.25 40.07 30.32
N LEU A 5 -5.92 40.04 30.41
CA LEU A 5 -5.09 38.94 29.86
C LEU A 5 -5.06 37.67 30.73
N SER A 6 -5.51 37.74 31.98
CA SER A 6 -5.42 36.61 32.93
C SER A 6 -6.53 35.57 32.80
N LYS A 7 -7.65 35.87 32.13
CA LYS A 7 -8.77 34.91 31.99
C LYS A 7 -8.57 33.90 30.87
N TYR A 8 -7.72 34.19 29.90
CA TYR A 8 -7.41 33.28 28.78
C TYR A 8 -6.20 32.36 29.04
N SER A 9 -5.37 32.62 30.05
CA SER A 9 -4.18 31.79 30.30
C SER A 9 -4.46 30.53 31.13
N LYS A 10 -5.50 30.51 31.97
CA LYS A 10 -5.82 29.34 32.82
C LYS A 10 -6.50 28.21 32.04
N ASN A 11 -7.40 28.53 31.11
CA ASN A 11 -8.04 27.50 30.25
C ASN A 11 -7.03 26.88 29.28
N SER A 12 -6.04 27.65 28.82
CA SER A 12 -5.01 27.14 27.91
C SER A 12 -4.14 26.03 28.53
N ASP A 13 -3.85 26.07 29.83
CA ASP A 13 -2.97 25.08 30.47
C ASP A 13 -3.70 23.76 30.73
N ASP A 14 -4.99 23.83 31.07
CA ASP A 14 -5.83 22.63 31.24
C ASP A 14 -6.20 21.99 29.90
N ASP A 15 -6.45 22.79 28.85
CA ASP A 15 -6.62 22.31 27.48
C ASP A 15 -5.33 21.66 26.97
N GLN A 16 -4.15 22.24 27.24
CA GLN A 16 -2.87 21.64 26.91
C GLN A 16 -2.62 20.32 27.67
N LYS A 17 -2.96 20.25 28.96
CA LYS A 17 -2.87 19.00 29.73
C LYS A 17 -3.80 17.94 29.17
N LYS A 18 -5.02 18.32 28.77
CA LYS A 18 -5.98 17.43 28.13
C LYS A 18 -5.43 16.91 26.80
N ILE A 19 -4.95 17.79 25.91
CA ILE A 19 -4.33 17.41 24.64
C ILE A 19 -3.14 16.46 24.86
N ARG A 20 -2.26 16.74 25.83
CA ARG A 20 -1.13 15.85 26.16
C ARG A 20 -1.58 14.50 26.67
N LYS A 21 -2.63 14.46 27.50
CA LYS A 21 -3.19 13.22 28.04
C LYS A 21 -3.84 12.39 26.93
N ASP A 22 -4.61 13.03 26.06
CA ASP A 22 -5.28 12.39 24.92
C ASP A 22 -4.24 11.87 23.91
N TYR A 23 -3.17 12.64 23.68
CA TYR A 23 -2.02 12.21 22.88
C TYR A 23 -1.29 11.02 23.53
N ALA A 24 -1.00 11.07 24.83
CA ALA A 24 -0.37 9.94 25.52
C ALA A 24 -1.25 8.68 25.53
N ALA A 25 -2.58 8.85 25.61
CA ALA A 25 -3.53 7.76 25.54
C ALA A 25 -3.61 7.14 24.13
N SER A 26 -3.58 7.95 23.08
CA SER A 26 -3.58 7.47 21.68
C SER A 26 -2.26 6.77 21.31
N ARG A 27 -1.16 7.12 22.00
CA ARG A 27 0.16 6.49 21.81
C ARG A 27 0.41 5.28 22.67
N ASN A 28 -0.51 4.94 23.56
CA ASN A 28 -0.39 3.73 24.35
C ASN A 28 -0.87 2.53 23.53
N ILE A 29 0.04 1.62 23.17
CA ILE A 29 -0.29 0.44 22.35
C ILE A 29 -1.35 -0.47 22.98
N LEU A 30 -1.51 -0.45 24.31
CA LEU A 30 -2.56 -1.23 25.00
C LEU A 30 -3.97 -0.69 24.75
N ASN A 31 -4.08 0.56 24.29
CA ASN A 31 -5.35 1.17 23.87
C ASN A 31 -5.59 1.01 22.36
N VAL A 32 -4.54 0.77 21.58
CA VAL A 32 -4.59 0.70 20.11
C VAL A 32 -4.75 -0.74 19.63
N TYR A 33 -4.06 -1.68 20.28
CA TYR A 33 -3.98 -3.07 19.85
C TYR A 33 -4.59 -4.01 20.90
N THR A 34 -5.27 -5.06 20.42
CA THR A 34 -5.75 -6.14 21.28
C THR A 34 -4.58 -7.05 21.68
N LYS A 35 -4.76 -7.83 22.76
CA LYS A 35 -3.75 -8.79 23.22
C LYS A 35 -3.36 -9.80 22.13
N GLU A 36 -4.32 -10.22 21.31
CA GLU A 36 -4.07 -11.14 20.18
C GLU A 36 -3.20 -10.47 19.10
N GLN A 37 -3.43 -9.19 18.80
CA GLN A 37 -2.60 -8.45 17.85
C GLN A 37 -1.17 -8.28 18.36
N LEU A 38 -0.98 -8.13 19.68
CA LEU A 38 0.34 -8.05 20.31
C LEU A 38 1.19 -9.33 20.14
N SER A 39 0.58 -10.46 19.74
CA SER A 39 1.30 -11.72 19.51
C SER A 39 2.13 -11.75 18.23
N LYS A 40 1.80 -10.92 17.23
CA LYS A 40 2.46 -10.90 15.91
C LYS A 40 3.00 -9.51 15.60
N ILE A 41 4.26 -9.43 15.22
CA ILE A 41 4.97 -8.17 14.95
C ILE A 41 4.45 -7.52 13.68
N SER A 42 4.08 -8.33 12.68
CA SER A 42 3.49 -7.82 11.44
C SER A 42 2.22 -7.00 11.64
N ASN A 43 1.52 -7.18 12.76
CA ASN A 43 0.28 -6.44 13.06
C ASN A 43 0.53 -5.10 13.76
N ILE A 44 1.75 -4.83 14.22
CA ILE A 44 2.05 -3.72 15.14
C ILE A 44 2.95 -2.72 14.44
N ASP A 45 2.59 -1.44 14.50
CA ASP A 45 3.45 -0.37 14.06
C ASP A 45 4.52 -0.07 15.13
N LEU A 46 5.74 -0.56 14.91
CA LEU A 46 6.86 -0.40 15.84
C LEU A 46 7.32 1.05 15.94
N TYR A 47 7.14 1.86 14.89
CA TYR A 47 7.48 3.28 14.95
C TYR A 47 6.48 4.03 15.82
N LEU A 48 5.19 3.76 15.67
CA LEU A 48 4.15 4.33 16.53
C LEU A 48 4.37 3.92 17.99
N MET A 49 4.60 2.63 18.23
CA MET A 49 4.84 2.07 19.56
C MET A 49 6.01 2.76 20.28
N MET A 50 7.09 3.02 19.53
CA MET A 50 8.31 3.61 20.03
C MET A 50 8.31 5.15 19.92
N ASP A 51 7.24 5.81 19.47
CA ASP A 51 7.22 7.26 19.21
C ASP A 51 8.35 7.71 18.25
N LEU A 52 8.64 6.91 17.22
CA LEU A 52 9.69 7.13 16.22
C LEU A 52 9.14 7.37 14.80
N ASP A 53 7.89 7.82 14.64
CA ASP A 53 7.25 8.02 13.33
C ASP A 53 8.09 8.88 12.38
N ASN A 54 8.68 9.95 12.92
CA ASN A 54 9.53 10.89 12.19
C ASN A 54 10.78 10.24 11.60
N TYR A 55 11.17 9.08 12.11
CA TYR A 55 12.33 8.34 11.66
C TYR A 55 11.99 7.27 10.65
N ARG A 56 10.73 7.03 10.25
CA ARG A 56 10.39 5.97 9.29
C ARG A 56 11.22 6.00 8.00
N ASN A 57 11.51 7.20 7.50
CA ASN A 57 12.30 7.43 6.28
C ASN A 57 13.70 8.00 6.58
N LYS A 58 14.15 7.95 7.84
CA LYS A 58 15.44 8.49 8.28
C LYS A 58 16.20 7.45 9.10
N GLU A 59 17.49 7.64 9.24
CA GLU A 59 18.28 6.88 10.19
C GLU A 59 17.86 7.24 11.63
N ILE A 60 17.68 6.24 12.50
CA ILE A 60 17.35 6.45 13.92
C ILE A 60 18.67 6.58 14.67
N PRO A 61 18.95 7.71 15.33
CA PRO A 61 20.16 7.85 16.15
C PRO A 61 20.16 6.84 17.31
N PRO A 62 21.27 6.13 17.58
CA PRO A 62 21.34 5.12 18.64
C PRO A 62 20.99 5.68 20.04
N SER A 63 21.37 6.93 20.32
CA SER A 63 21.04 7.60 21.59
C SER A 63 19.54 7.81 21.78
N ILE A 64 18.83 8.18 20.71
CA ILE A 64 17.38 8.38 20.73
C ILE A 64 16.68 7.04 20.91
N LEU A 65 17.08 6.01 20.17
CA LEU A 65 16.52 4.67 20.32
C LEU A 65 16.70 4.14 21.74
N ALA A 66 17.91 4.25 22.30
CA ALA A 66 18.20 3.82 23.68
C ALA A 66 17.35 4.59 24.71
N HIS A 67 17.21 5.91 24.54
CA HIS A 67 16.39 6.74 25.42
C HIS A 67 14.93 6.29 25.39
N VAL A 68 14.35 6.17 24.20
CA VAL A 68 12.96 5.75 23.99
C VAL A 68 12.71 4.35 24.56
N THR A 69 13.59 3.39 24.25
CA THR A 69 13.48 2.02 24.75
C THR A 69 13.42 2.00 26.28
N ARG A 70 14.26 2.78 26.97
CA ARG A 70 14.23 2.88 28.44
C ARG A 70 12.90 3.45 28.95
N VAL A 71 12.39 4.50 28.31
CA VAL A 71 11.10 5.12 28.68
C VAL A 71 9.95 4.13 28.49
N LYS A 72 9.88 3.46 27.33
CA LYS A 72 8.82 2.49 27.01
C LYS A 72 8.89 1.23 27.88
N LYS A 73 10.08 0.71 28.18
CA LYS A 73 10.25 -0.40 29.13
C LYS A 73 9.68 -0.06 30.50
N ARG A 74 9.95 1.15 31.01
CA ARG A 74 9.40 1.60 32.29
C ARG A 74 7.88 1.74 32.23
N GLN A 75 7.33 2.23 31.12
CA GLN A 75 5.89 2.37 30.92
C GLN A 75 5.17 1.01 30.93
N TYR A 76 5.76 -0.01 30.29
CA TYR A 76 5.13 -1.33 30.11
C TYR A 76 5.60 -2.40 31.09
N HIS A 77 6.46 -2.05 32.05
CA HIS A 77 7.01 -3.00 33.03
C HIS A 77 5.89 -3.75 33.77
N PRO A 78 5.96 -5.09 33.94
CA PRO A 78 4.89 -5.87 34.56
C PRO A 78 4.55 -5.45 35.99
N ASP A 79 5.51 -4.90 36.74
CA ASP A 79 5.28 -4.40 38.10
C ASP A 79 4.51 -3.07 38.17
N VAL A 80 4.31 -2.40 37.03
CA VAL A 80 3.48 -1.18 36.97
C VAL A 80 2.01 -1.60 36.87
N SER A 81 1.12 -0.92 37.59
CA SER A 81 -0.31 -1.25 37.67
C SER A 81 -1.04 -1.41 36.31
N LYS A 82 -0.53 -0.83 35.23
CA LYS A 82 -1.05 -0.95 33.86
C LYS A 82 -0.06 -1.61 32.88
N GLY A 83 0.98 -2.24 33.40
CA GLY A 83 1.99 -2.95 32.62
C GLY A 83 1.41 -4.22 31.99
N ALA A 84 1.91 -4.56 30.81
CA ALA A 84 1.59 -5.81 30.13
C ALA A 84 2.90 -6.46 29.70
N ARG A 85 3.09 -7.73 30.07
CA ARG A 85 4.33 -8.47 29.79
C ARG A 85 4.59 -8.56 28.28
N GLU A 86 3.55 -8.73 27.49
CA GLU A 86 3.60 -8.79 26.04
C GLU A 86 4.14 -7.48 25.45
N ALA A 87 3.60 -6.34 25.90
CA ALA A 87 4.08 -5.02 25.50
C ALA A 87 5.54 -4.78 25.91
N PHE A 88 5.94 -5.22 27.11
CA PHE A 88 7.31 -5.12 27.57
C PHE A 88 8.29 -5.89 26.67
N LEU A 89 7.97 -7.14 26.34
CA LEU A 89 8.79 -7.98 25.45
C LEU A 89 8.84 -7.40 24.03
N LEU A 90 7.74 -6.84 23.55
CA LEU A 90 7.70 -6.15 22.27
C LEU A 90 8.61 -4.92 22.22
N VAL A 91 8.80 -4.18 23.33
CA VAL A 91 9.76 -3.06 23.37
C VAL A 91 11.19 -3.56 23.13
N GLU A 92 11.57 -4.69 23.73
CA GLU A 92 12.90 -5.29 23.53
C GLU A 92 13.11 -5.71 22.08
N LEU A 93 12.08 -6.33 21.50
CA LEU A 93 12.11 -6.78 20.12
C LEU A 93 12.13 -5.61 19.14
N ALA A 94 11.34 -4.56 19.40
CA ALA A 94 11.32 -3.33 18.62
C ALA A 94 12.70 -2.66 18.63
N ASN A 95 13.36 -2.59 19.79
CA ASN A 95 14.72 -2.08 19.91
C ASN A 95 15.72 -2.86 19.04
N LYS A 96 15.62 -4.19 19.04
CA LYS A 96 16.46 -5.06 18.19
C LYS A 96 16.18 -4.84 16.70
N ILE A 97 14.91 -4.80 16.31
CA ILE A 97 14.50 -4.66 14.90
C ILE A 97 14.85 -3.28 14.37
N LEU A 98 14.47 -2.21 15.06
CA LEU A 98 14.70 -0.84 14.61
C LEU A 98 16.16 -0.39 14.72
N GLY A 99 16.93 -1.01 15.61
CA GLY A 99 18.36 -0.74 15.77
C GLY A 99 19.26 -1.41 14.71
N ASP A 100 18.81 -2.49 14.07
CA ASP A 100 19.52 -3.16 12.98
C ASP A 100 18.90 -2.77 11.63
N LYS A 101 19.66 -2.08 10.78
CA LYS A 101 19.21 -1.61 9.46
C LYS A 101 18.60 -2.70 8.60
N ARG A 102 19.14 -3.92 8.66
CA ARG A 102 18.68 -5.07 7.88
C ARG A 102 17.38 -5.64 8.44
N LEU A 103 17.27 -5.80 9.75
CA LEU A 103 16.00 -6.24 10.38
C LEU A 103 14.90 -5.20 10.18
N ARG A 104 15.24 -3.92 10.30
CA ARG A 104 14.36 -2.80 10.01
C ARG A 104 13.84 -2.83 8.57
N ASN A 105 14.70 -3.09 7.58
CA ASN A 105 14.27 -3.24 6.19
C ASN A 105 13.28 -4.40 6.00
N ILE A 106 13.49 -5.54 6.67
CA ILE A 106 12.58 -6.70 6.61
C ILE A 106 11.23 -6.37 7.26
N TYR A 107 11.26 -5.69 8.41
CA TYR A 107 10.06 -5.20 9.07
C TYR A 107 9.28 -4.21 8.19
N ASP A 108 9.96 -3.19 7.67
CA ASP A 108 9.39 -2.21 6.76
C ASP A 108 8.79 -2.87 5.52
N SER A 109 9.46 -3.89 4.99
CA SER A 109 8.98 -4.68 3.86
C SER A 109 7.72 -5.48 4.18
N SER A 110 7.61 -6.02 5.40
CA SER A 110 6.44 -6.78 5.86
C SER A 110 5.24 -5.89 6.13
N PHE A 111 5.47 -4.68 6.62
CA PHE A 111 4.42 -3.68 6.92
C PHE A 111 4.08 -2.80 5.70
N PHE A 112 4.73 -3.01 4.55
CA PHE A 112 4.47 -2.23 3.36
C PHE A 112 3.09 -2.54 2.78
N HIS A 113 2.28 -1.50 2.68
CA HIS A 113 0.99 -1.54 2.04
C HIS A 113 0.78 -0.27 1.22
N VAL A 114 0.31 -0.45 -0.01
CA VAL A 114 -0.07 0.63 -0.91
C VAL A 114 -1.43 0.28 -1.49
N GLU A 115 -2.37 1.21 -1.43
CA GLU A 115 -3.68 1.05 -2.06
C GLU A 115 -3.58 1.32 -3.57
N MET A 116 -4.38 0.59 -4.36
CA MET A 116 -4.43 0.79 -5.80
C MET A 116 -5.22 2.06 -6.09
N PRO A 117 -4.68 3.05 -6.82
CA PRO A 117 -5.43 4.23 -7.20
C PRO A 117 -6.49 3.87 -8.24
N GLU A 118 -7.62 4.55 -8.19
CA GLU A 118 -8.69 4.42 -9.19
C GLU A 118 -8.26 5.04 -10.53
N ASP A 119 -8.68 4.44 -11.64
CA ASP A 119 -8.43 5.03 -12.95
C ASP A 119 -9.47 6.11 -13.29
N ARG A 120 -9.38 7.25 -12.61
CA ARG A 120 -10.25 8.43 -12.83
C ARG A 120 -9.46 9.69 -13.12
N ILE A 121 -10.17 10.77 -13.45
CA ILE A 121 -9.56 12.10 -13.56
C ILE A 121 -9.32 12.63 -12.15
N TYR A 122 -8.12 13.14 -11.94
CA TYR A 122 -7.70 13.77 -10.70
C TYR A 122 -7.50 15.26 -10.94
N GLN A 123 -7.84 16.08 -9.93
CA GLN A 123 -7.36 17.46 -9.91
C GLN A 123 -5.85 17.50 -9.60
N ALA A 124 -5.17 18.59 -9.90
CA ALA A 124 -3.71 18.66 -9.79
C ALA A 124 -3.21 18.39 -8.35
N GLU A 125 -3.88 18.95 -7.35
CA GLU A 125 -3.56 18.76 -5.94
C GLU A 125 -3.86 17.32 -5.50
N GLU A 126 -5.05 16.81 -5.84
CA GLU A 126 -5.47 15.44 -5.53
C GLU A 126 -4.54 14.41 -6.17
N PHE A 127 -4.12 14.64 -7.42
CA PHE A 127 -3.15 13.80 -8.12
C PHE A 127 -1.84 13.73 -7.35
N LYS A 128 -1.32 14.87 -6.88
CA LYS A 128 -0.08 14.92 -6.10
C LYS A 128 -0.22 14.22 -4.75
N GLU A 129 -1.34 14.40 -4.06
CA GLU A 129 -1.57 13.74 -2.78
C GLU A 129 -1.64 12.21 -2.92
N VAL A 130 -2.43 11.72 -3.87
CA VAL A 130 -2.63 10.28 -4.09
C VAL A 130 -1.34 9.64 -4.60
N PHE A 131 -0.82 10.09 -5.75
CA PHE A 131 0.34 9.45 -6.36
C PHE A 131 1.63 9.78 -5.62
N GLY A 132 1.79 11.00 -5.11
CA GLY A 132 2.96 11.38 -4.32
C GLY A 132 3.12 10.53 -3.08
N LYS A 133 2.04 10.22 -2.35
CA LYS A 133 2.07 9.29 -1.22
C LYS A 133 2.48 7.88 -1.64
N ILE A 134 1.91 7.37 -2.74
CA ILE A 134 2.21 6.03 -3.26
C ILE A 134 3.70 5.91 -3.63
N PHE A 135 4.22 6.83 -4.44
CA PHE A 135 5.61 6.80 -4.89
C PHE A 135 6.58 7.07 -3.75
N LYS A 136 6.21 7.86 -2.75
CA LYS A 136 6.97 8.02 -1.51
C LYS A 136 7.09 6.71 -0.75
N GLU A 137 6.03 5.90 -0.64
CA GLU A 137 6.12 4.59 -0.01
C GLU A 137 7.01 3.62 -0.80
N TYR A 138 6.87 3.54 -2.13
CA TYR A 138 7.76 2.72 -2.94
C TYR A 138 9.22 3.21 -2.90
N SER A 139 9.45 4.52 -2.78
CA SER A 139 10.80 5.10 -2.75
C SER A 139 11.67 4.57 -1.61
N ARG A 140 11.04 4.08 -0.53
CA ARG A 140 11.71 3.48 0.63
C ARG A 140 12.55 2.26 0.26
N PHE A 141 12.18 1.58 -0.82
CA PHE A 141 12.81 0.33 -1.25
C PHE A 141 13.69 0.49 -2.50
N THR A 142 14.18 1.70 -2.75
CA THR A 142 15.10 1.97 -3.85
C THR A 142 16.00 3.15 -3.52
N ASN A 143 16.99 3.42 -4.36
CA ASN A 143 17.91 4.54 -4.18
C ASN A 143 17.60 5.63 -5.21
N ASN A 144 17.72 6.91 -4.80
CA ASN A 144 17.61 8.07 -5.68
C ASN A 144 16.29 8.13 -6.49
N ALA A 145 15.16 7.75 -5.88
CA ALA A 145 13.87 7.86 -6.53
C ALA A 145 13.49 9.33 -6.78
N PRO A 146 13.06 9.70 -8.00
CA PRO A 146 12.53 11.02 -8.28
C PRO A 146 11.17 11.23 -7.61
N SER A 147 10.94 12.44 -7.13
CA SER A 147 9.64 12.91 -6.65
C SER A 147 8.70 13.15 -7.83
N LEU A 148 7.40 13.13 -7.55
CA LEU A 148 6.38 13.49 -8.54
C LEU A 148 6.50 14.95 -8.98
N ASP A 149 7.13 15.83 -8.19
CA ASP A 149 7.38 17.23 -8.57
C ASP A 149 8.61 17.41 -9.49
N ASP A 150 9.43 16.36 -9.66
CA ASP A 150 10.56 16.40 -10.58
C ASP A 150 10.11 16.32 -12.05
N ASP A 151 11.06 16.47 -12.97
CA ASP A 151 10.85 16.33 -14.41
C ASP A 151 10.11 15.03 -14.75
N ALA A 152 8.99 15.17 -15.48
CA ALA A 152 8.08 14.06 -15.76
C ALA A 152 8.77 12.93 -16.54
N THR A 153 9.63 13.25 -17.50
CA THR A 153 10.34 12.24 -18.30
C THR A 153 11.27 11.42 -17.41
N LYS A 154 12.11 12.08 -16.61
CA LYS A 154 12.99 11.39 -15.64
C LYS A 154 12.21 10.56 -14.63
N PHE A 155 11.09 11.10 -14.15
CA PHE A 155 10.20 10.41 -13.22
C PHE A 155 9.69 9.09 -13.82
N TYR A 156 9.06 9.12 -14.99
CA TYR A 156 8.50 7.92 -15.59
C TYR A 156 9.55 6.92 -16.06
N ASP A 157 10.70 7.40 -16.56
CA ASP A 157 11.79 6.51 -16.95
C ASP A 157 12.37 5.74 -15.77
N PHE A 158 12.51 6.39 -14.60
CA PHE A 158 12.92 5.71 -13.38
C PHE A 158 11.88 4.67 -12.95
N TRP A 159 10.61 5.07 -12.80
CA TRP A 159 9.57 4.21 -12.23
C TRP A 159 9.18 3.04 -13.15
N ARG A 160 9.32 3.18 -14.47
CA ARG A 160 9.19 2.05 -15.43
C ARG A 160 10.30 1.02 -15.28
N ASN A 161 11.50 1.45 -14.87
CA ASN A 161 12.68 0.62 -14.66
C ASN A 161 12.96 0.33 -13.18
N TYR A 162 11.94 0.46 -12.32
CA TYR A 162 12.06 0.36 -10.88
C TYR A 162 12.69 -0.96 -10.42
N LYS A 163 13.69 -0.85 -9.54
CA LYS A 163 14.35 -1.97 -8.89
C LYS A 163 14.14 -1.88 -7.38
N SER A 164 13.42 -2.86 -6.85
CA SER A 164 13.12 -3.00 -5.42
C SER A 164 14.23 -3.72 -4.67
N ASN A 165 14.62 -3.18 -3.52
CA ASN A 165 15.46 -3.84 -2.50
C ASN A 165 14.63 -4.44 -1.34
N ARG A 166 13.29 -4.49 -1.50
CA ARG A 166 12.35 -5.03 -0.52
C ARG A 166 12.58 -6.52 -0.28
N VAL A 167 12.39 -6.95 0.97
CA VAL A 167 12.49 -8.36 1.39
C VAL A 167 11.10 -8.94 1.59
N TYR A 168 10.79 -10.03 0.88
CA TYR A 168 9.44 -10.63 0.88
C TYR A 168 9.23 -11.72 1.93
N ILE A 169 10.27 -12.02 2.73
CA ILE A 169 10.15 -12.95 3.86
C ILE A 169 9.41 -12.23 5.00
N PRO A 170 8.31 -12.79 5.53
CA PRO A 170 7.61 -12.19 6.66
C PRO A 170 8.50 -12.01 7.87
N ILE A 171 8.42 -10.86 8.54
CA ILE A 171 9.25 -10.55 9.71
C ILE A 171 9.08 -11.57 10.83
N ASP A 172 7.85 -12.02 11.10
CA ASP A 172 7.53 -13.00 12.16
C ASP A 172 8.22 -14.35 11.92
N GLU A 173 8.33 -14.78 10.66
CA GLU A 173 9.10 -15.98 10.29
C GLU A 173 10.60 -15.70 10.45
N TYR A 174 11.05 -14.55 9.93
CA TYR A 174 12.45 -14.19 9.86
C TYR A 174 13.16 -14.16 11.23
N ILE A 175 12.49 -13.59 12.24
CA ILE A 175 13.07 -13.40 13.56
C ILE A 175 13.24 -14.70 14.35
N ASN A 176 12.41 -15.71 14.06
CA ASN A 176 12.40 -17.00 14.75
C ASN A 176 13.39 -18.02 14.15
N LEU A 177 13.87 -17.76 12.92
CA LEU A 177 14.82 -18.62 12.23
C LEU A 177 16.28 -18.29 12.60
N SER A 178 17.10 -19.32 12.77
CA SER A 178 18.56 -19.20 12.86
C SER A 178 19.15 -18.75 11.51
N PRO A 179 20.41 -18.25 11.47
CA PRO A 179 21.06 -17.89 10.21
C PRO A 179 21.04 -19.01 9.15
N ASP A 180 21.30 -20.26 9.55
CA ASP A 180 21.32 -21.41 8.65
C ASP A 180 19.90 -21.76 8.17
N ASP A 181 18.92 -21.71 9.07
CA ASP A 181 17.52 -21.98 8.73
C ASP A 181 16.95 -20.91 7.78
N ARG A 182 17.39 -19.65 7.89
CA ARG A 182 16.97 -18.58 6.96
C ARG A 182 17.41 -18.87 5.53
N LEU A 183 18.61 -19.41 5.34
CA LEU A 183 19.11 -19.77 4.02
C LEU A 183 18.29 -20.94 3.44
N ASN A 184 18.02 -21.95 4.26
CA ASN A 184 17.20 -23.09 3.88
C ASN A 184 15.75 -22.67 3.57
N TYR A 185 15.15 -21.81 4.39
CA TYR A 185 13.82 -21.25 4.16
C TYR A 185 13.77 -20.51 2.82
N THR A 186 14.75 -19.63 2.55
CA THR A 186 14.79 -18.86 1.30
C THR A 186 14.89 -19.77 0.07
N ARG A 187 15.65 -20.87 0.18
CA ARG A 187 15.78 -21.87 -0.90
C ARG A 187 14.48 -22.64 -1.11
N GLN A 188 13.87 -23.13 -0.03
CA GLN A 188 12.61 -23.90 -0.08
C GLN A 188 11.43 -23.05 -0.59
N HIS A 189 11.39 -21.76 -0.27
CA HIS A 189 10.31 -20.85 -0.65
C HIS A 189 10.67 -19.92 -1.82
N ALA A 190 11.74 -20.20 -2.58
CA ALA A 190 12.24 -19.31 -3.63
C ALA A 190 11.18 -18.95 -4.68
N GLU A 191 10.37 -19.93 -5.11
CA GLU A 191 9.30 -19.73 -6.09
C GLU A 191 8.20 -18.81 -5.53
N TYR A 192 7.77 -19.06 -4.29
CA TYR A 192 6.77 -18.25 -3.61
C TYR A 192 7.22 -16.80 -3.42
N LEU A 193 8.46 -16.60 -2.94
CA LEU A 193 9.04 -15.27 -2.75
C LEU A 193 9.19 -14.52 -4.09
N THR A 194 9.58 -15.23 -5.16
CA THR A 194 9.66 -14.68 -6.51
C THR A 194 8.29 -14.27 -7.04
N LYS A 195 7.25 -15.08 -6.77
CA LYS A 195 5.87 -14.75 -7.11
C LYS A 195 5.41 -13.47 -6.43
N LEU A 196 5.60 -13.33 -5.11
CA LEU A 196 5.27 -12.12 -4.36
C LEU A 196 5.97 -10.87 -4.93
N LYS A 197 7.26 -11.01 -5.25
CA LYS A 197 8.04 -9.94 -5.89
C LYS A 197 7.47 -9.54 -7.25
N ASN A 198 7.12 -10.52 -8.07
CA ASN A 198 6.56 -10.27 -9.40
C ASN A 198 5.18 -9.62 -9.32
N GLU A 199 4.34 -10.03 -8.36
CA GLU A 199 3.04 -9.42 -8.09
C GLU A 199 3.18 -7.95 -7.65
N ASP A 200 4.11 -7.64 -6.74
CA ASP A 200 4.37 -6.26 -6.30
C ASP A 200 4.90 -5.37 -7.44
N ILE A 201 5.84 -5.88 -8.24
CA ILE A 201 6.34 -5.15 -9.42
C ILE A 201 5.23 -4.94 -10.46
N LYS A 202 4.38 -5.94 -10.68
CA LYS A 202 3.24 -5.83 -11.59
C LYS A 202 2.27 -4.75 -11.09
N LYS A 203 1.94 -4.76 -9.80
CA LYS A 203 1.10 -3.73 -9.18
C LYS A 203 1.67 -2.33 -9.36
N LEU A 204 2.96 -2.13 -9.09
CA LEU A 204 3.61 -0.84 -9.35
C LEU A 204 3.54 -0.43 -10.82
N LYS A 205 3.72 -1.35 -11.77
CA LYS A 205 3.59 -1.05 -13.20
C LYS A 205 2.18 -0.56 -13.55
N GLU A 206 1.14 -1.20 -13.01
CA GLU A 206 -0.25 -0.75 -13.20
C GLU A 206 -0.46 0.65 -12.60
N ILE A 207 0.05 0.91 -11.39
CA ILE A 207 0.01 2.24 -10.76
C ILE A 207 0.70 3.28 -11.65
N VAL A 208 1.89 2.97 -12.18
CA VAL A 208 2.65 3.88 -13.06
C VAL A 208 1.89 4.15 -14.36
N GLN A 209 1.19 3.16 -14.91
CA GLN A 209 0.35 3.33 -16.09
C GLN A 209 -0.82 4.28 -15.83
N ILE A 210 -1.54 4.08 -14.72
CA ILE A 210 -2.62 4.99 -14.31
C ILE A 210 -2.06 6.39 -14.09
N CYS A 211 -0.97 6.52 -13.32
CA CYS A 211 -0.30 7.79 -13.08
C CYS A 211 0.04 8.52 -14.40
N TYR A 212 0.70 7.85 -15.33
CA TYR A 212 1.08 8.42 -16.62
C TYR A 212 -0.11 8.88 -17.47
N LYS A 213 -1.19 8.10 -17.47
CA LYS A 213 -2.41 8.41 -18.19
C LYS A 213 -3.14 9.63 -17.59
N ARG A 214 -3.02 9.84 -16.28
CA ARG A 214 -3.76 10.85 -15.51
C ARG A 214 -2.96 12.09 -15.13
N ASP A 215 -1.66 12.12 -15.44
CA ASP A 215 -0.80 13.24 -15.06
C ASP A 215 -1.20 14.53 -15.78
N PRO A 216 -1.66 15.57 -15.05
CA PRO A 216 -2.03 16.85 -15.63
C PRO A 216 -0.88 17.58 -16.33
N ARG A 217 0.38 17.25 -16.00
CA ARG A 217 1.58 17.85 -16.61
C ARG A 217 1.83 17.32 -18.01
N LEU A 218 1.41 16.08 -18.29
CA LEU A 218 1.59 15.44 -19.58
C LEU A 218 0.36 15.60 -20.48
N ARG A 219 -0.84 15.62 -19.90
CA ARG A 219 -2.09 15.57 -20.65
C ARG A 219 -3.11 16.53 -20.07
N SER A 220 -3.75 17.31 -20.95
CA SER A 220 -4.83 18.19 -20.55
C SER A 220 -6.03 17.40 -20.02
N ILE A 221 -6.79 17.98 -19.09
CA ILE A 221 -8.01 17.36 -18.55
C ILE A 221 -9.00 17.03 -19.68
N SER A 222 -9.09 17.88 -20.72
CA SER A 222 -9.93 17.63 -21.90
C SER A 222 -9.56 16.33 -22.61
N ASP A 223 -8.27 16.08 -22.82
CA ASP A 223 -7.79 14.84 -23.46
C ASP A 223 -8.08 13.63 -22.56
N GLN A 224 -7.91 13.77 -21.25
CA GLN A 224 -8.23 12.70 -20.30
C GLN A 224 -9.73 12.37 -20.26
N ILE A 225 -10.60 13.36 -20.40
CA ILE A 225 -12.07 13.17 -20.51
C ILE A 225 -12.39 12.40 -21.78
N ARG A 226 -11.79 12.78 -22.91
CA ARG A 226 -11.99 12.10 -24.19
C ARG A 226 -11.58 10.62 -24.10
N ASP A 227 -10.41 10.35 -23.55
CA ASP A 227 -9.92 8.97 -23.39
C ASP A 227 -10.82 8.14 -22.49
N LEU A 228 -11.22 8.68 -21.34
CA LEU A 228 -12.16 7.99 -20.45
C LEU A 228 -13.47 7.67 -21.12
N ARG A 229 -13.98 8.57 -21.96
CA ARG A 229 -15.20 8.33 -22.69
C ARG A 229 -15.02 7.19 -23.68
N ILE A 230 -13.94 7.18 -24.46
CA ILE A 230 -13.61 6.11 -25.40
C ILE A 230 -13.46 4.77 -24.66
N GLU A 231 -12.84 4.77 -23.50
CA GLU A 231 -12.67 3.57 -22.68
C GLU A 231 -13.99 3.06 -22.12
N LYS A 232 -14.84 3.95 -21.59
CA LYS A 232 -16.19 3.58 -21.15
C LYS A 232 -17.06 3.05 -22.29
N GLU A 233 -16.92 3.62 -23.49
CA GLU A 233 -17.57 3.11 -24.70
C GLU A 233 -17.01 1.72 -25.09
N ASN A 234 -15.73 1.48 -24.84
CA ASN A 234 -15.07 0.19 -25.07
C ASN A 234 -15.28 -0.85 -23.95
N GLU A 235 -15.69 -0.44 -22.75
CA GLU A 235 -16.00 -1.35 -21.65
C GLU A 235 -17.23 -2.21 -21.98
N TRP A 236 -17.19 -3.48 -21.56
CA TRP A 236 -18.29 -4.40 -21.78
C TRP A 236 -19.37 -4.18 -20.72
N SER A 237 -20.57 -3.80 -21.15
CA SER A 237 -21.70 -3.66 -20.24
C SER A 237 -22.11 -5.00 -19.61
N VAL A 238 -22.73 -4.95 -18.44
CA VAL A 238 -23.27 -6.15 -17.76
C VAL A 238 -24.28 -6.88 -18.66
N LEU A 239 -25.05 -6.13 -19.45
CA LEU A 239 -25.97 -6.69 -20.45
C LEU A 239 -25.21 -7.44 -21.54
N GLU A 240 -24.18 -6.83 -22.16
CA GLU A 240 -23.34 -7.50 -23.17
C GLU A 240 -22.72 -8.79 -22.63
N ILE A 241 -22.20 -8.76 -21.39
CA ILE A 241 -21.59 -9.92 -20.74
C ILE A 241 -22.63 -11.04 -20.54
N ASN A 242 -23.83 -10.70 -20.03
CA ASN A 242 -24.89 -11.67 -19.81
C ASN A 242 -25.43 -12.25 -21.13
N THR A 243 -25.59 -11.42 -22.15
CA THR A 243 -25.99 -11.87 -23.49
C THR A 243 -24.92 -12.77 -24.11
N LEU A 244 -23.63 -12.41 -23.96
CA LEU A 244 -22.52 -13.21 -24.47
C LEU A 244 -22.48 -14.58 -23.77
N LYS A 245 -22.65 -14.64 -22.44
CA LYS A 245 -22.73 -15.91 -21.70
C LYS A 245 -23.88 -16.79 -22.20
N ARG A 246 -25.07 -16.22 -22.40
CA ARG A 246 -26.23 -16.95 -22.96
C ARG A 246 -25.94 -17.48 -24.36
N LEU A 247 -25.38 -16.64 -25.23
CA LEU A 247 -25.02 -17.03 -26.60
C LEU A 247 -23.94 -18.11 -26.62
N LEU A 248 -22.94 -18.06 -25.74
CA LEU A 248 -21.90 -19.10 -25.63
C LEU A 248 -22.48 -20.47 -25.23
N ILE A 249 -23.47 -20.49 -24.33
CA ILE A 249 -24.17 -21.73 -23.93
C ILE A 249 -25.00 -22.27 -25.10
N LEU A 250 -25.76 -21.40 -25.78
CA LEU A 250 -26.64 -21.79 -26.88
C LEU A 250 -25.91 -22.33 -28.10
N PHE A 251 -24.71 -21.80 -28.40
CA PHE A 251 -24.02 -22.11 -29.66
C PHE A 251 -23.03 -23.28 -29.60
N GLY A 252 -22.78 -23.89 -28.43
CA GLY A 252 -22.07 -25.17 -28.28
C GLY A 252 -20.68 -25.27 -28.97
N LYS A 253 -20.12 -26.50 -29.05
CA LYS A 253 -18.78 -26.76 -29.64
C LYS A 253 -18.76 -26.85 -31.19
N THR A 254 -19.90 -26.71 -31.87
CA THR A 254 -20.12 -27.43 -33.15
C THR A 254 -20.26 -26.59 -34.43
N LYS A 255 -20.17 -25.25 -34.42
CA LYS A 255 -20.26 -24.45 -35.67
C LYS A 255 -18.93 -23.83 -36.11
N LYS A 256 -18.54 -24.03 -37.39
CA LYS A 256 -17.34 -23.48 -38.05
C LYS A 256 -17.24 -21.93 -37.94
N ASN A 257 -18.38 -21.22 -37.92
CA ASN A 257 -18.45 -19.75 -37.83
C ASN A 257 -19.13 -19.25 -36.54
N LYS A 258 -19.02 -20.00 -35.44
CA LYS A 258 -19.75 -19.70 -34.19
C LYS A 258 -19.56 -18.26 -33.69
N PHE A 259 -18.34 -17.71 -33.80
CA PHE A 259 -18.03 -16.39 -33.25
C PHE A 259 -18.53 -15.24 -34.12
N GLU A 260 -18.62 -15.42 -35.44
CA GLU A 260 -19.24 -14.43 -36.33
C GLU A 260 -20.74 -14.31 -36.00
N ILE A 261 -21.43 -15.44 -35.89
CA ILE A 261 -22.87 -15.46 -35.56
C ILE A 261 -23.13 -14.91 -34.14
N ILE A 262 -22.28 -15.25 -33.17
CA ILE A 262 -22.38 -14.70 -31.81
C ILE A 262 -22.15 -13.19 -31.83
N THR A 263 -21.17 -12.70 -32.61
CA THR A 263 -20.86 -11.28 -32.73
C THR A 263 -22.03 -10.53 -33.36
N ASP A 264 -22.60 -11.02 -34.47
CA ASP A 264 -23.75 -10.39 -35.12
C ASP A 264 -24.98 -10.35 -34.21
N LYS A 265 -25.27 -11.45 -33.50
CA LYS A 265 -26.37 -11.49 -32.53
C LYS A 265 -26.12 -10.57 -31.34
N LEU A 266 -24.89 -10.47 -30.87
CA LEU A 266 -24.49 -9.58 -29.79
C LEU A 266 -24.69 -8.12 -30.23
N ILE A 267 -24.18 -7.73 -31.40
CA ILE A 267 -24.33 -6.38 -31.96
C ILE A 267 -25.81 -6.03 -32.15
N ASN A 268 -26.62 -6.96 -32.68
CA ASN A 268 -28.06 -6.73 -32.85
C ASN A 268 -28.80 -6.51 -31.52
N THR A 269 -28.31 -7.12 -30.42
CA THR A 269 -28.94 -7.03 -29.10
C THR A 269 -28.44 -5.81 -28.32
N SER A 270 -27.12 -5.57 -28.31
CA SER A 270 -26.49 -4.47 -27.55
C SER A 270 -26.45 -3.14 -28.30
N LYS A 271 -26.63 -3.17 -29.64
CA LYS A 271 -26.44 -2.03 -30.56
C LYS A 271 -25.03 -1.41 -30.50
N ILE A 272 -24.06 -2.09 -29.86
CA ILE A 272 -22.67 -1.68 -29.75
C ILE A 272 -21.86 -2.51 -30.75
N LYS A 273 -21.08 -1.85 -31.60
CA LYS A 273 -20.21 -2.52 -32.56
C LYS A 273 -19.02 -3.14 -31.83
N ARG A 274 -18.85 -4.46 -31.94
CA ARG A 274 -17.71 -5.21 -31.40
C ARG A 274 -17.05 -6.02 -32.51
N SER A 275 -15.72 -6.10 -32.50
CA SER A 275 -15.02 -6.95 -33.46
C SER A 275 -15.09 -8.42 -33.04
N VAL A 276 -15.05 -9.36 -33.99
CA VAL A 276 -15.05 -10.80 -33.68
C VAL A 276 -13.87 -11.17 -32.77
N LYS A 277 -12.71 -10.50 -32.93
CA LYS A 277 -11.53 -10.68 -32.07
C LYS A 277 -11.79 -10.26 -30.62
N GLU A 278 -12.48 -9.15 -30.38
CA GLU A 278 -12.88 -8.70 -29.04
C GLU A 278 -13.82 -9.70 -28.37
N VAL A 279 -14.81 -10.20 -29.12
CA VAL A 279 -15.78 -11.19 -28.61
C VAL A 279 -15.08 -12.50 -28.24
N ILE A 280 -14.12 -12.96 -29.06
CA ILE A 280 -13.32 -14.15 -28.76
C ILE A 280 -12.51 -13.95 -27.48
N LYS A 281 -11.72 -12.86 -27.40
CA LYS A 281 -10.90 -12.55 -26.22
C LYS A 281 -11.76 -12.47 -24.96
N LYS A 282 -12.91 -11.80 -25.03
CA LYS A 282 -13.82 -11.70 -23.89
C LYS A 282 -14.42 -13.05 -23.51
N SER A 283 -14.71 -13.90 -24.49
CA SER A 283 -15.20 -15.27 -24.23
C SER A 283 -14.18 -16.16 -23.54
N GLU A 284 -12.88 -15.95 -23.79
CA GLU A 284 -11.79 -16.66 -23.13
C GLU A 284 -11.56 -16.16 -21.70
N GLU A 285 -11.65 -14.84 -21.49
CA GLU A 285 -11.64 -14.24 -20.16
C GLU A 285 -12.78 -14.77 -19.28
N LEU A 286 -13.99 -14.93 -19.83
CA LEU A 286 -15.16 -15.45 -19.10
C LEU A 286 -15.11 -16.95 -18.78
N LYS A 287 -14.14 -17.69 -19.34
CA LYS A 287 -13.93 -19.13 -19.09
C LYS A 287 -12.82 -19.41 -18.06
N LYS A 288 -11.97 -18.43 -17.78
CA LYS A 288 -10.99 -18.47 -16.68
C LYS A 288 -11.67 -18.20 -15.36
#